data_AF-A0A4Q3VJM8-F1
#
_entry.id   AF-A0A4Q3VJM8-F1
#
_cell.length_a   1.000
_cell.length_b   1.000
_cell.length_c   1.000
_cell.angle_alpha   90.00
_cell.angle_beta   90.00
_cell.angle_gamma   90.00
#
_symmetry.space_group_name_H-M   'P 1'
#
loop_
_entity.id
_entity.type
_entity.pdbx_description
1 polymer ?
#
loop_
_entity_poly.entity_id
_entity_poly.type
_entity_poly.pdbx_seq_one_letter_code
_entity_poly.pdbx_strand_id
1 'polypeptide(L)'
;MNIVLGVSGSVAAYRAADLAREMMRAGATVRVCLTEAAAKFVTPALFEALTGEPCLVGAFEEPERGRMAHIDWARWADVVVVAPATATTLARIAGGIGDDMLTTLVLATEAPLIVAPAMNPHMYAGAHEVLESLRARAATVVEPTEGEVACGEEGKGKLAPVSEIVHATLAVVRRAQLLKGKRVLITSGPTREPIDAVRFVSNRSSGKMGAALARAALLMGAEVTVVAGPQRATLPLGAKVERVETALQMRDAALAAVLDVDFIVAAAAVADYRPASPFEGKLRRTESAMNLEMVANPDIVAELARTFPAAKTIGFAAEPDPDLATARAKIERKGL
;
A
#
# COMPACT_ATOMS: atom_id res chain seq x y z
N MET A 1 -17.06 -4.14 -11.52
CA MET A 1 -16.31 -4.16 -10.25
C MET A 1 -16.70 -5.41 -9.51
N ASN A 2 -15.72 -6.22 -9.14
CA ASN A 2 -15.90 -7.52 -8.53
C ASN A 2 -15.57 -7.43 -7.05
N ILE A 3 -16.52 -7.79 -6.18
CA ILE A 3 -16.34 -7.73 -4.73
C ILE A 3 -16.47 -9.15 -4.17
N VAL A 4 -15.49 -9.55 -3.37
CA VAL A 4 -15.67 -10.68 -2.44
C VAL A 4 -16.09 -10.12 -1.09
N LEU A 5 -17.30 -10.48 -0.64
CA LEU A 5 -17.83 -10.15 0.68
C LEU A 5 -17.61 -11.34 1.62
N GLY A 6 -16.62 -11.22 2.50
CA GLY A 6 -16.39 -12.11 3.63
C GLY A 6 -17.33 -11.80 4.80
N VAL A 7 -17.99 -12.81 5.34
CA VAL A 7 -18.88 -12.68 6.49
C VAL A 7 -18.38 -13.59 7.60
N SER A 8 -18.12 -13.02 8.78
CA SER A 8 -17.71 -13.80 9.96
C SER A 8 -18.84 -13.96 10.99
N GLY A 9 -18.66 -14.91 11.92
CA GLY A 9 -19.68 -15.32 12.89
C GLY A 9 -20.02 -14.27 13.95
N SER A 10 -20.85 -13.30 13.58
CA SER A 10 -21.32 -12.21 14.43
C SER A 10 -22.84 -12.12 14.38
N VAL A 11 -23.47 -11.66 15.46
CA VAL A 11 -24.90 -11.33 15.49
C VAL A 11 -25.27 -10.31 14.42
N ALA A 12 -24.32 -9.47 13.98
CA ALA A 12 -24.53 -8.51 12.90
C ALA A 12 -24.50 -9.13 11.49
N ALA A 13 -24.30 -10.44 11.34
CA ALA A 13 -24.18 -11.10 10.03
C ALA A 13 -25.42 -10.93 9.13
N TYR A 14 -26.61 -10.75 9.70
CA TYR A 14 -27.83 -10.47 8.93
C TYR A 14 -27.73 -9.18 8.08
N ARG A 15 -26.91 -8.20 8.51
CA ARG A 15 -26.68 -6.95 7.78
C ARG A 15 -25.82 -7.15 6.53
N ALA A 16 -25.13 -8.29 6.40
CA ALA A 16 -24.33 -8.60 5.21
C ALA A 16 -25.21 -8.75 3.95
N ALA A 17 -26.46 -9.18 4.09
CA ALA A 17 -27.41 -9.26 2.97
C ALA A 17 -27.77 -7.86 2.44
N ASP A 18 -28.07 -6.91 3.34
CA ASP A 18 -28.27 -5.52 2.95
C ASP A 18 -27.02 -4.91 2.32
N LEU A 19 -25.84 -5.23 2.87
CA LEU A 19 -24.57 -4.76 2.34
C LEU A 19 -24.32 -5.27 0.92
N ALA A 20 -24.51 -6.56 0.66
CA ALA A 20 -24.39 -7.14 -0.67
C ALA A 20 -25.36 -6.47 -1.66
N ARG A 21 -26.62 -6.24 -1.25
CA ARG A 21 -27.62 -5.57 -2.08
C ARG A 21 -27.24 -4.13 -2.42
N GLU A 22 -26.76 -3.36 -1.46
CA GLU A 22 -26.32 -1.97 -1.70
C GLU A 22 -25.06 -1.90 -2.58
N MET A 23 -24.13 -2.85 -2.43
CA MET A 23 -22.99 -2.99 -3.33
C MET A 23 -23.43 -3.31 -4.78
N MET A 24 -24.41 -4.21 -4.94
CA MET A 24 -24.97 -4.53 -6.26
C MET A 24 -25.72 -3.34 -6.87
N ARG A 25 -26.46 -2.56 -6.07
CA ARG A 25 -27.09 -1.31 -6.50
C ARG A 25 -26.06 -0.28 -7.00
N ALA A 26 -24.86 -0.29 -6.44
CA ALA A 26 -23.73 0.49 -6.92
C ALA A 26 -23.04 -0.09 -8.18
N GLY A 27 -23.59 -1.14 -8.79
CA GLY A 27 -23.09 -1.75 -10.02
C GLY A 27 -21.98 -2.80 -9.81
N ALA A 28 -21.83 -3.32 -8.60
CA ALA A 28 -20.86 -4.38 -8.31
C ALA A 28 -21.43 -5.78 -8.59
N THR A 29 -20.57 -6.70 -9.01
CA THR A 29 -20.83 -8.14 -8.91
C THR A 29 -20.28 -8.61 -7.57
N VAL A 30 -21.10 -9.28 -6.76
CA VAL A 30 -20.75 -9.65 -5.38
C VAL A 30 -20.75 -11.17 -5.24
N ARG A 31 -19.60 -11.71 -4.85
CA ARG A 31 -19.43 -13.10 -4.41
C ARG A 31 -19.29 -13.13 -2.90
N VAL A 32 -19.95 -14.07 -2.23
CA VAL A 32 -19.99 -14.11 -0.77
C VAL A 32 -19.22 -15.33 -0.26
N CYS A 33 -18.40 -15.11 0.77
CA CYS A 33 -17.68 -16.15 1.48
C CYS A 33 -18.05 -16.08 2.96
N LEU A 34 -18.73 -17.10 3.46
CA LEU A 34 -19.05 -17.21 4.88
C LEU A 34 -17.95 -17.97 5.60
N THR A 35 -17.63 -17.61 6.84
CA THR A 35 -16.98 -18.57 7.74
C THR A 35 -18.01 -19.60 8.21
N GLU A 36 -17.56 -20.76 8.68
CA GLU A 36 -18.48 -21.77 9.26
C GLU A 36 -19.31 -21.19 10.42
N ALA A 37 -18.74 -20.27 11.21
CA ALA A 37 -19.45 -19.58 12.28
C ALA A 37 -20.49 -18.59 11.74
N ALA A 38 -20.23 -17.90 10.62
CA ALA A 38 -21.22 -17.05 9.97
C ALA A 38 -22.40 -17.84 9.42
N ALA A 39 -22.13 -19.05 8.90
CA ALA A 39 -23.14 -19.98 8.40
C ALA A 39 -24.17 -20.42 9.47
N LYS A 40 -23.91 -20.15 10.75
CA LYS A 40 -24.87 -20.36 11.86
C LYS A 40 -25.87 -19.21 12.04
N PHE A 41 -25.59 -18.02 11.50
CA PHE A 41 -26.45 -16.84 11.58
C PHE A 41 -27.19 -16.57 10.27
N VAL A 42 -26.53 -16.80 9.14
CA VAL A 42 -27.05 -16.59 7.78
C VAL A 42 -26.66 -17.78 6.91
N THR A 43 -27.45 -18.12 5.89
CA THR A 43 -27.20 -19.31 5.06
C THR A 43 -26.61 -18.94 3.70
N PRO A 44 -25.81 -19.84 3.07
CA PRO A 44 -25.32 -19.64 1.70
C PRO A 44 -26.45 -19.37 0.70
N ALA A 45 -27.54 -20.13 0.80
CA ALA A 45 -28.71 -20.02 -0.08
C ALA A 45 -29.32 -18.60 -0.14
N LEU A 46 -29.26 -17.84 0.97
CA LEU A 46 -29.70 -16.44 0.99
C LEU A 46 -28.86 -15.60 0.01
N PHE A 47 -27.54 -15.76 0.05
CA PHE A 47 -26.63 -14.98 -0.77
C PHE A 47 -26.64 -15.44 -2.23
N GLU A 48 -26.71 -16.74 -2.48
CA GLU A 48 -26.84 -17.28 -3.84
C GLU A 48 -28.09 -16.76 -4.54
N ALA A 49 -29.24 -16.75 -3.84
CA ALA A 49 -30.48 -16.19 -4.36
C ALA A 49 -30.41 -14.68 -4.55
N LEU A 50 -29.69 -13.96 -3.69
CA LEU A 50 -29.57 -12.50 -3.72
C LEU A 50 -28.63 -12.01 -4.82
N THR A 51 -27.45 -12.63 -4.93
CA THR A 51 -26.37 -12.16 -5.81
C THR A 51 -26.36 -12.86 -7.17
N GLY A 52 -26.98 -14.03 -7.28
CA GLY A 52 -26.89 -14.89 -8.47
C GLY A 52 -25.51 -15.54 -8.65
N GLU A 53 -24.62 -15.41 -7.67
CA GLU A 53 -23.28 -15.97 -7.67
C GLU A 53 -23.15 -17.08 -6.62
N PRO A 54 -22.21 -18.04 -6.77
CA PRO A 54 -21.96 -19.05 -5.74
C PRO A 54 -21.57 -18.40 -4.40
N CYS A 55 -21.92 -19.04 -3.28
CA CYS A 55 -21.49 -18.65 -1.95
C CYS A 55 -20.60 -19.74 -1.34
N LEU A 56 -19.35 -19.41 -1.01
CA LEU A 56 -18.41 -20.38 -0.42
C LEU A 56 -18.50 -20.39 1.11
N VAL A 57 -18.27 -21.55 1.71
CA VAL A 57 -18.13 -21.72 3.17
C VAL A 57 -16.90 -22.55 3.51
N GLY A 58 -16.86 -23.80 3.05
CA GLY A 58 -15.81 -24.76 3.39
C GLY A 58 -14.50 -24.50 2.64
N ALA A 59 -13.36 -24.69 3.31
CA ALA A 59 -12.02 -24.49 2.74
C ALA A 59 -11.70 -25.35 1.51
N PHE A 60 -12.44 -26.46 1.33
CA PHE A 60 -12.29 -27.41 0.22
C PHE A 60 -13.48 -27.37 -0.76
N GLU A 61 -14.35 -26.36 -0.68
CA GLU A 61 -15.41 -26.18 -1.65
C GLU A 61 -14.85 -25.65 -2.98
N GLU A 62 -14.99 -26.44 -4.03
CA GLU A 62 -14.60 -26.11 -5.39
C GLU A 62 -15.84 -26.16 -6.31
N PRO A 63 -16.50 -25.01 -6.59
CA PRO A 63 -17.64 -24.98 -7.50
C PRO A 63 -17.30 -25.49 -8.90
N GLU A 64 -16.08 -25.23 -9.36
CA GLU A 64 -15.48 -25.79 -10.57
C GLU A 64 -14.35 -26.74 -10.16
N ARG A 65 -14.52 -28.05 -10.39
CA ARG A 65 -13.52 -29.06 -10.03
C ARG A 65 -12.17 -28.78 -10.67
N GLY A 66 -11.09 -28.90 -9.88
CA GLY A 66 -9.73 -28.70 -10.35
C GLY A 66 -9.31 -27.24 -10.43
N ARG A 67 -10.18 -26.32 -9.99
CA ARG A 67 -9.88 -24.91 -9.79
C ARG A 67 -9.84 -24.61 -8.30
N MET A 68 -8.72 -24.05 -7.86
CA MET A 68 -8.53 -23.63 -6.46
C MET A 68 -9.37 -22.38 -6.20
N ALA A 69 -10.59 -22.56 -5.69
CA ALA A 69 -11.57 -21.49 -5.52
C ALA A 69 -11.01 -20.28 -4.74
N HIS A 70 -10.24 -20.52 -3.68
CA HIS A 70 -9.59 -19.47 -2.88
C HIS A 70 -8.58 -18.64 -3.69
N ILE A 71 -7.85 -19.23 -4.65
CA ILE A 71 -6.93 -18.51 -5.56
C ILE A 71 -7.71 -17.77 -6.64
N ASP A 72 -8.70 -18.41 -7.23
CA ASP A 72 -9.45 -17.83 -8.34
C ASP A 72 -10.30 -16.64 -7.90
N TRP A 73 -10.94 -16.75 -6.73
CA TRP A 73 -11.70 -15.64 -6.17
C TRP A 73 -10.79 -14.51 -5.69
N ALA A 74 -9.62 -14.84 -5.14
CA ALA A 74 -8.61 -13.85 -4.76
C ALA A 74 -8.11 -13.04 -5.95
N ARG A 75 -7.95 -13.66 -7.13
CA ARG A 75 -7.59 -13.00 -8.40
C ARG A 75 -8.75 -12.28 -9.07
N TRP A 76 -9.96 -12.78 -8.89
CA TRP A 76 -11.18 -12.19 -9.47
C TRP A 76 -11.61 -10.90 -8.78
N ALA A 77 -11.34 -10.78 -7.48
CA ALA A 77 -11.74 -9.63 -6.66
C ALA A 77 -10.98 -8.36 -7.04
N ASP A 78 -11.71 -7.25 -7.24
CA ASP A 78 -11.14 -5.89 -7.26
C ASP A 78 -10.96 -5.35 -5.83
N VAL A 79 -11.71 -5.90 -4.86
CA VAL A 79 -11.63 -5.59 -3.42
C VAL A 79 -12.22 -6.75 -2.61
N VAL A 80 -11.62 -7.02 -1.45
CA VAL A 80 -12.17 -7.95 -0.45
C VAL A 80 -12.70 -7.15 0.72
N VAL A 81 -13.96 -7.36 1.09
CA VAL A 81 -14.61 -6.70 2.23
C VAL A 81 -14.99 -7.75 3.24
N VAL A 82 -14.51 -7.66 4.48
CA VAL A 82 -14.92 -8.55 5.58
C VAL A 82 -15.86 -7.78 6.51
N ALA A 83 -17.15 -8.08 6.44
CA ALA A 83 -18.19 -7.35 7.15
C ALA A 83 -19.42 -8.23 7.46
N PRO A 84 -19.76 -8.44 8.74
CA PRO A 84 -18.96 -8.11 9.93
C PRO A 84 -17.64 -8.88 10.01
N ALA A 85 -16.62 -8.25 10.58
CA ALA A 85 -15.35 -8.87 10.96
C ALA A 85 -15.26 -9.07 12.48
N THR A 86 -15.26 -10.32 12.93
CA THR A 86 -15.08 -10.67 14.36
C THR A 86 -13.62 -10.56 14.78
N ALA A 87 -13.38 -10.43 16.09
CA ALA A 87 -12.02 -10.38 16.66
C ALA A 87 -11.16 -11.57 16.21
N THR A 88 -11.72 -12.78 16.22
CA THR A 88 -11.03 -14.01 15.77
C THR A 88 -10.64 -13.95 14.30
N THR A 89 -11.52 -13.46 13.43
CA THR A 89 -11.22 -13.35 11.99
C THR A 89 -10.14 -12.30 11.74
N LEU A 90 -10.23 -11.15 12.41
CA LEU A 90 -9.21 -10.09 12.33
C LEU A 90 -7.85 -10.58 12.82
N ALA A 91 -7.80 -11.29 13.95
CA ALA A 91 -6.57 -11.82 14.50
C ALA A 91 -5.92 -12.86 13.56
N ARG A 92 -6.71 -13.74 12.94
CA ARG A 92 -6.21 -14.73 11.96
C ARG A 92 -5.66 -14.07 10.70
N ILE A 93 -6.40 -13.12 10.12
CA ILE A 93 -5.91 -12.33 8.97
C ILE A 93 -4.63 -11.58 9.37
N ALA A 94 -4.62 -10.96 10.55
CA ALA A 94 -3.45 -10.22 11.00
C ALA A 94 -2.23 -11.14 11.23
N GLY A 95 -2.44 -12.35 11.74
CA GLY A 95 -1.38 -13.35 11.93
C GLY A 95 -0.94 -14.07 10.65
N GLY A 96 -1.63 -13.87 9.52
CA GLY A 96 -1.38 -14.62 8.29
C GLY A 96 -1.80 -16.09 8.37
N ILE A 97 -2.83 -16.38 9.17
CA ILE A 97 -3.37 -17.73 9.38
C ILE A 97 -4.49 -17.97 8.35
N GLY A 98 -4.25 -18.87 7.38
CA GLY A 98 -5.21 -19.31 6.37
C GLY A 98 -5.74 -20.71 6.65
N ASP A 99 -6.63 -20.83 7.63
CA ASP A 99 -7.19 -22.08 8.13
C ASP A 99 -8.66 -22.31 7.76
N ASP A 100 -9.33 -21.32 7.16
CA ASP A 100 -10.66 -21.44 6.56
C ASP A 100 -10.69 -20.82 5.15
N MET A 101 -11.79 -20.99 4.41
CA MET A 101 -11.91 -20.47 3.03
C MET A 101 -11.67 -18.96 2.97
N LEU A 102 -12.26 -18.21 3.90
CA LEU A 102 -12.18 -16.75 3.91
C LEU A 102 -10.76 -16.28 4.22
N THR A 103 -10.13 -16.81 5.26
CA THR A 103 -8.77 -16.39 5.66
C THR A 103 -7.74 -16.84 4.63
N THR A 104 -7.91 -18.00 4.01
CA THR A 104 -7.06 -18.48 2.91
C THR A 104 -7.17 -17.59 1.68
N LEU A 105 -8.39 -17.20 1.29
CA LEU A 105 -8.62 -16.25 0.18
C LEU A 105 -7.98 -14.89 0.46
N VAL A 106 -8.17 -14.35 1.67
CA VAL A 106 -7.59 -13.06 2.09
C VAL A 106 -6.06 -13.13 2.10
N LEU A 107 -5.47 -14.27 2.46
CA LEU A 107 -4.03 -14.45 2.40
C LEU A 107 -3.48 -14.48 0.97
N ALA A 108 -4.28 -14.95 0.01
CA ALA A 108 -3.89 -15.11 -1.39
C ALA A 108 -4.17 -13.87 -2.27
N THR A 109 -4.99 -12.92 -1.81
CA THR A 109 -5.41 -11.77 -2.63
C THR A 109 -4.37 -10.66 -2.66
N GLU A 110 -4.23 -10.05 -3.82
CA GLU A 110 -3.51 -8.78 -3.99
C GLU A 110 -4.47 -7.57 -3.99
N ALA A 111 -5.77 -7.82 -3.95
CA ALA A 111 -6.79 -6.79 -3.93
C ALA A 111 -6.79 -6.04 -2.57
N PRO A 112 -7.18 -4.76 -2.54
CA PRO A 112 -7.35 -4.03 -1.29
C PRO A 112 -8.29 -4.76 -0.32
N LEU A 113 -7.90 -4.79 0.95
CA LEU A 113 -8.69 -5.36 2.04
C LEU A 113 -9.40 -4.27 2.82
N ILE A 114 -10.70 -4.47 3.05
CA ILE A 114 -11.53 -3.65 3.94
C ILE A 114 -12.08 -4.54 5.03
N VAL A 115 -11.99 -4.10 6.28
CA VAL A 115 -12.59 -4.81 7.41
C VAL A 115 -13.54 -3.88 8.15
N ALA A 116 -14.73 -4.37 8.48
CA ALA A 116 -15.72 -3.67 9.29
C ALA A 116 -15.94 -4.45 10.60
N PRO A 117 -15.21 -4.11 11.68
CA PRO A 117 -15.30 -4.80 12.95
C PRO A 117 -16.71 -4.77 13.54
N ALA A 118 -17.14 -5.88 14.12
CA ALA A 118 -18.38 -5.94 14.90
C ALA A 118 -18.24 -6.92 16.07
N MET A 119 -18.13 -6.38 17.28
CA MET A 119 -17.88 -7.14 18.51
C MET A 119 -18.26 -6.33 19.74
N ASN A 120 -18.26 -6.97 20.91
CA ASN A 120 -18.43 -6.31 22.19
C ASN A 120 -17.38 -5.17 22.38
N PRO A 121 -17.72 -4.04 23.05
CA PRO A 121 -16.79 -2.91 23.23
C PRO A 121 -15.47 -3.25 23.92
N HIS A 122 -15.47 -4.13 24.91
CA HIS A 122 -14.24 -4.59 25.56
C HIS A 122 -13.38 -5.43 24.61
N MET A 123 -14.00 -6.27 23.77
CA MET A 123 -13.29 -7.00 22.73
C MET A 123 -12.69 -6.05 21.68
N TYR A 124 -13.42 -5.00 21.31
CA TYR A 124 -12.95 -3.99 20.36
C TYR A 124 -11.71 -3.26 20.89
N ALA A 125 -11.75 -2.83 22.15
CA ALA A 125 -10.61 -2.21 22.82
C ALA A 125 -9.41 -3.17 22.89
N GLY A 126 -9.63 -4.44 23.21
CA GLY A 126 -8.58 -5.47 23.25
C GLY A 126 -7.98 -5.82 21.88
N ALA A 127 -8.69 -5.55 20.78
CA ALA A 127 -8.21 -5.80 19.42
C ALA A 127 -7.37 -4.66 18.84
N HIS A 128 -6.97 -3.65 19.63
CA HIS A 128 -6.27 -2.47 19.16
C HIS A 128 -5.00 -2.79 18.34
N GLU A 129 -4.10 -3.62 18.88
CA GLU A 129 -2.85 -3.97 18.19
C GLU A 129 -3.08 -4.73 16.88
N VAL A 130 -4.12 -5.59 16.84
CA VAL A 130 -4.53 -6.32 15.64
C VAL A 130 -4.97 -5.34 14.56
N LEU A 131 -5.81 -4.35 14.91
CA LEU A 131 -6.29 -3.34 13.98
C LEU A 131 -5.15 -2.44 13.47
N GLU A 132 -4.23 -2.01 14.35
CA GLU A 132 -3.05 -1.24 13.94
C GLU A 132 -2.15 -2.03 12.99
N SER A 133 -1.94 -3.32 13.24
CA SER A 133 -1.17 -4.20 12.35
C SER A 133 -1.82 -4.36 10.96
N LEU A 134 -3.15 -4.37 10.89
CA LEU A 134 -3.88 -4.39 9.63
C LEU A 134 -3.77 -3.04 8.90
N ARG A 135 -3.90 -1.91 9.61
CA ARG A 135 -3.70 -0.56 9.03
C ARG A 135 -2.28 -0.38 8.48
N ALA A 136 -1.27 -0.85 9.22
CA ALA A 136 0.13 -0.84 8.77
C ALA A 136 0.37 -1.64 7.49
N ARG A 137 -0.47 -2.65 7.21
CA ARG A 137 -0.50 -3.42 5.96
C ARG A 137 -1.44 -2.85 4.90
N ALA A 138 -1.88 -1.60 5.08
CA ALA A 138 -2.77 -0.87 4.17
C ALA A 138 -4.21 -1.42 4.06
N ALA A 139 -4.66 -2.24 5.01
CA ALA A 139 -6.08 -2.57 5.12
C ALA A 139 -6.87 -1.33 5.58
N THR A 140 -8.04 -1.12 4.99
CA THR A 140 -8.97 -0.06 5.43
C THR A 140 -9.86 -0.61 6.54
N VAL A 141 -9.80 -0.01 7.72
CA VAL A 141 -10.69 -0.34 8.84
C VAL A 141 -11.85 0.65 8.84
N VAL A 142 -13.08 0.15 8.69
CA VAL A 142 -14.31 0.94 8.88
C VAL A 142 -14.68 0.84 10.35
N GLU A 143 -14.51 1.95 11.08
CA GLU A 143 -14.72 1.99 12.53
C GLU A 143 -16.15 1.59 12.91
N PRO A 144 -16.34 0.77 13.96
CA PRO A 144 -17.68 0.48 14.47
C PRO A 144 -18.30 1.74 15.10
N THR A 145 -19.63 1.78 15.11
CA THR A 145 -20.40 2.80 15.81
C THR A 145 -20.47 2.57 17.31
N GLU A 146 -20.68 3.64 18.05
CA GLU A 146 -21.07 3.62 19.45
C GLU A 146 -22.57 3.34 19.61
N GLY A 147 -22.91 2.68 20.72
CA GLY A 147 -24.28 2.46 21.16
C GLY A 147 -24.45 1.15 21.90
N GLU A 148 -25.69 0.79 22.17
CA GLU A 148 -26.01 -0.48 22.81
C GLU A 148 -25.70 -1.66 21.88
N VAL A 149 -24.92 -2.62 22.38
CA VAL A 149 -24.58 -3.87 21.71
C VAL A 149 -25.47 -5.01 22.22
N ALA A 150 -25.54 -6.11 21.48
CA ALA A 150 -26.49 -7.21 21.74
C ALA A 150 -26.39 -7.85 23.14
N CYS A 151 -25.27 -7.66 23.86
CA CYS A 151 -25.09 -8.13 25.24
C CYS A 151 -25.60 -7.15 26.30
N GLY A 152 -26.21 -6.03 25.92
CA GLY A 152 -26.75 -5.01 26.83
C GLY A 152 -25.71 -4.01 27.35
N GLU A 153 -24.48 -4.06 26.85
CA GLU A 153 -23.45 -3.06 27.13
C GLU A 153 -23.55 -1.88 26.17
N GLU A 154 -23.10 -0.71 26.60
CA GLU A 154 -23.02 0.49 25.78
C GLU A 154 -21.56 0.83 25.47
N GLY A 155 -21.24 1.04 24.20
CA GLY A 155 -19.90 1.45 23.79
C GLY A 155 -19.61 1.22 22.32
N LYS A 156 -18.34 1.42 21.94
CA LYS A 156 -17.89 1.30 20.56
C LYS A 156 -17.67 -0.17 20.17
N GLY A 157 -18.45 -0.70 19.24
CA GLY A 157 -18.35 -2.10 18.84
C GLY A 157 -19.44 -2.61 17.89
N LYS A 158 -20.52 -1.84 17.73
CA LYS A 158 -21.61 -2.14 16.79
C LYS A 158 -21.14 -1.96 15.35
N LEU A 159 -21.49 -2.89 14.46
CA LEU A 159 -21.16 -2.82 13.03
C LEU A 159 -21.53 -1.45 12.46
N ALA A 160 -20.60 -0.84 11.73
CA ALA A 160 -20.81 0.42 11.04
C ALA A 160 -22.06 0.39 10.12
N PRO A 161 -22.70 1.54 9.86
CA PRO A 161 -23.81 1.62 8.91
C PRO A 161 -23.40 1.07 7.54
N VAL A 162 -24.31 0.34 6.91
CA VAL A 162 -24.09 -0.25 5.57
C VAL A 162 -23.62 0.81 4.57
N SER A 163 -24.19 2.01 4.61
CA SER A 163 -23.82 3.13 3.76
C SER A 163 -22.35 3.56 3.93
N GLU A 164 -21.82 3.52 5.15
CA GLU A 164 -20.41 3.86 5.41
C GLU A 164 -19.48 2.78 4.87
N ILE A 165 -19.83 1.51 5.03
CA ILE A 165 -19.05 0.38 4.49
C ILE A 165 -19.04 0.44 2.96
N VAL A 166 -20.20 0.70 2.32
CA VAL A 166 -20.29 0.88 0.87
C VAL A 166 -19.46 2.08 0.41
N HIS A 167 -19.55 3.21 1.10
CA HIS A 167 -18.77 4.40 0.78
C HIS A 167 -17.26 4.15 0.86
N ALA A 168 -16.80 3.53 1.95
CA ALA A 168 -15.40 3.14 2.11
C ALA A 168 -14.96 2.18 0.98
N THR A 169 -15.81 1.22 0.62
CA THR A 169 -15.54 0.27 -0.47
C THR A 169 -15.35 0.98 -1.80
N LEU A 170 -16.29 1.84 -2.19
CA LEU A 170 -16.21 2.60 -3.44
C LEU A 170 -15.01 3.55 -3.44
N ALA A 171 -14.69 4.18 -2.31
CA ALA A 171 -13.53 5.05 -2.18
C ALA A 171 -12.21 4.29 -2.37
N VAL A 172 -12.09 3.10 -1.76
CA VAL A 172 -10.90 2.24 -1.90
C VAL A 172 -10.75 1.76 -3.32
N VAL A 173 -11.80 1.23 -3.96
CA VAL A 173 -11.70 0.76 -5.35
C VAL A 173 -11.36 1.89 -6.31
N ARG A 174 -12.00 3.05 -6.16
CA ARG A 174 -11.68 4.23 -6.98
C ARG A 174 -10.20 4.59 -6.84
N ARG A 175 -9.71 4.72 -5.59
CA ARG A 175 -8.28 4.97 -5.32
C ARG A 175 -7.40 3.90 -5.94
N ALA A 176 -7.77 2.64 -5.80
CA ALA A 176 -6.99 1.51 -6.26
C ALA A 176 -6.83 1.41 -7.78
N GLN A 177 -7.60 2.19 -8.54
CA GLN A 177 -7.55 2.22 -10.00
C GLN A 177 -7.09 3.58 -10.56
N LEU A 178 -6.80 4.58 -9.72
CA LEU A 178 -6.49 5.94 -10.19
C LEU A 178 -5.27 6.00 -11.11
N LEU A 179 -4.30 5.12 -10.89
CA LEU A 179 -3.07 5.04 -11.67
C LEU A 179 -3.00 3.75 -12.49
N LYS A 180 -4.13 3.07 -12.73
CA LYS A 180 -4.15 1.87 -13.57
C LYS A 180 -3.62 2.18 -14.97
N GLY A 181 -2.65 1.39 -15.40
CA GLY A 181 -1.97 1.57 -16.69
C GLY A 181 -1.03 2.77 -16.74
N LYS A 182 -0.75 3.41 -15.60
CA LYS A 182 0.24 4.50 -15.49
C LYS A 182 1.57 3.95 -15.03
N ARG A 183 2.65 4.51 -15.59
CA ARG A 183 4.03 4.20 -15.22
C ARG A 183 4.58 5.28 -14.31
N VAL A 184 5.07 4.87 -13.14
CA VAL A 184 5.58 5.77 -12.11
C VAL A 184 7.03 5.43 -11.81
N LEU A 185 7.93 6.37 -12.06
CA LEU A 185 9.33 6.30 -11.66
C LEU A 185 9.52 7.00 -10.32
N ILE A 186 10.17 6.35 -9.36
CA ILE A 186 10.44 6.91 -8.03
C ILE A 186 11.92 6.79 -7.72
N THR A 187 12.59 7.90 -7.39
CA THR A 187 13.92 7.82 -6.77
C THR A 187 13.75 7.78 -5.24
N SER A 188 14.51 6.93 -4.55
CA SER A 188 14.37 6.76 -3.09
C SER A 188 15.71 6.58 -2.39
N GLY A 189 15.77 6.99 -1.12
CA GLY A 189 16.95 6.81 -0.27
C GLY A 189 18.03 7.87 -0.49
N PRO A 190 19.14 7.81 0.27
CA PRO A 190 20.29 8.69 0.07
C PRO A 190 21.20 8.17 -1.04
N THR A 191 22.06 9.02 -1.59
CA THR A 191 23.25 8.58 -2.34
C THR A 191 24.48 8.59 -1.42
N ARG A 192 25.47 7.76 -1.74
CA ARG A 192 26.75 7.68 -1.05
C ARG A 192 27.86 7.98 -2.05
N GLU A 193 28.50 9.12 -1.87
CA GLU A 193 29.61 9.56 -2.71
C GLU A 193 30.93 9.08 -2.08
N PRO A 194 31.62 8.09 -2.67
CA PRO A 194 32.80 7.48 -2.06
C PRO A 194 33.94 8.50 -1.98
N ILE A 195 34.53 8.63 -0.79
CA ILE A 195 35.79 9.35 -0.56
C ILE A 195 36.94 8.38 -0.83
N ASP A 196 36.82 7.18 -0.27
CA ASP A 196 37.75 6.07 -0.42
C ASP A 196 36.98 4.74 -0.33
N ALA A 197 37.68 3.60 -0.31
CA ALA A 197 37.04 2.28 -0.24
C ALA A 197 36.22 2.00 1.05
N VAL A 198 36.28 2.87 2.05
CA VAL A 198 35.65 2.69 3.37
C VAL A 198 34.73 3.86 3.74
N ARG A 199 35.06 5.07 3.30
CA ARG A 199 34.41 6.32 3.69
C ARG A 199 33.63 6.90 2.53
N PHE A 200 32.48 7.50 2.82
CA PHE A 200 31.64 8.18 1.85
C PHE A 200 30.95 9.39 2.47
N VAL A 201 30.51 10.33 1.61
CA VAL A 201 29.62 11.43 1.96
C VAL A 201 28.18 11.03 1.62
N SER A 202 27.22 11.31 2.50
CA SER A 202 25.82 10.91 2.31
C SER A 202 24.88 11.82 3.10
N ASN A 203 23.64 11.92 2.62
CA ASN A 203 22.55 12.57 3.35
C ASN A 203 21.87 11.59 4.33
N ARG A 204 21.27 12.14 5.40
CA ARG A 204 20.53 11.35 6.41
C ARG A 204 19.12 11.01 5.93
N SER A 205 19.00 10.11 4.97
CA SER A 205 17.70 9.62 4.51
C SER A 205 17.46 8.17 4.93
N SER A 206 16.28 7.90 5.47
CA SER A 206 15.84 6.55 5.81
C SER A 206 15.25 5.79 4.62
N GLY A 207 14.86 6.50 3.55
CA GLY A 207 14.12 5.96 2.42
C GLY A 207 12.63 5.73 2.67
N LYS A 208 12.10 6.03 3.87
CA LYS A 208 10.70 5.75 4.23
C LYS A 208 9.70 6.44 3.31
N MET A 209 9.98 7.69 2.91
CA MET A 209 9.09 8.47 2.04
C MET A 209 8.96 7.83 0.65
N GLY A 210 10.08 7.54 -0.02
CA GLY A 210 10.05 6.89 -1.33
C GLY A 210 9.41 5.50 -1.28
N ALA A 211 9.68 4.71 -0.23
CA ALA A 211 9.03 3.41 -0.03
C ALA A 211 7.50 3.52 0.16
N ALA A 212 7.04 4.52 0.93
CA ALA A 212 5.61 4.77 1.14
C ALA A 212 4.93 5.23 -0.15
N LEU A 213 5.56 6.12 -0.91
CA LEU A 213 5.05 6.60 -2.20
C LEU A 213 4.98 5.47 -3.23
N ALA A 214 6.00 4.60 -3.29
CA ALA A 214 5.98 3.41 -4.14
C ALA A 214 4.82 2.48 -3.80
N ARG A 215 4.59 2.24 -2.49
CA ARG A 215 3.48 1.40 -2.03
C ARG A 215 2.14 2.02 -2.40
N ALA A 216 1.98 3.32 -2.18
CA ALA A 216 0.76 4.03 -2.54
C ALA A 216 0.49 3.98 -4.06
N ALA A 217 1.51 4.19 -4.89
CA ALA A 217 1.36 4.13 -6.34
C ALA A 217 0.97 2.72 -6.83
N LEU A 218 1.62 1.66 -6.30
CA LEU A 218 1.24 0.27 -6.57
C LEU A 218 -0.20 -0.01 -6.17
N LEU A 219 -0.58 0.42 -4.96
CA LEU A 219 -1.95 0.26 -4.46
C LEU A 219 -2.98 0.99 -5.32
N MET A 220 -2.59 2.05 -6.03
CA MET A 220 -3.42 2.78 -7.00
C MET A 220 -3.40 2.18 -8.41
N GLY A 221 -2.72 1.05 -8.60
CA GLY A 221 -2.68 0.29 -9.86
C GLY A 221 -1.57 0.70 -10.83
N ALA A 222 -0.60 1.51 -10.40
CA ALA A 222 0.53 1.89 -11.25
C ALA A 222 1.54 0.76 -11.46
N GLU A 223 2.20 0.78 -12.61
CA GLU A 223 3.48 0.11 -12.81
C GLU A 223 4.60 0.96 -12.19
N VAL A 224 5.18 0.49 -11.09
CA VAL A 224 6.15 1.28 -10.32
C VAL A 224 7.56 0.76 -10.55
N THR A 225 8.46 1.68 -10.92
CA THR A 225 9.91 1.46 -10.93
C THR A 225 10.57 2.34 -9.88
N VAL A 226 11.40 1.76 -9.02
CA VAL A 226 12.12 2.47 -7.96
C VAL A 226 13.63 2.38 -8.19
N VAL A 227 14.27 3.53 -8.39
CA VAL A 227 15.73 3.64 -8.37
C VAL A 227 16.15 4.01 -6.95
N ALA A 228 16.74 3.06 -6.24
CA ALA A 228 16.93 3.12 -4.80
C ALA A 228 18.41 3.20 -4.43
N GLY A 229 18.77 4.27 -3.73
CA GLY A 229 20.03 4.39 -3.02
C GLY A 229 20.08 3.52 -1.74
N PRO A 230 21.21 3.53 -0.99
CA PRO A 230 21.39 2.70 0.19
C PRO A 230 20.47 3.10 1.36
N GLN A 231 19.34 2.41 1.52
CA GLN A 231 18.30 2.73 2.50
C GLN A 231 17.92 1.55 3.41
N ARG A 232 17.33 1.87 4.57
CA ARG A 232 16.83 0.87 5.54
C ARG A 232 15.37 0.51 5.33
N ALA A 233 14.59 1.42 4.73
CA ALA A 233 13.18 1.18 4.49
C ALA A 233 12.98 0.03 3.49
N THR A 234 12.07 -0.88 3.82
CA THR A 234 11.66 -1.98 2.93
C THR A 234 10.85 -1.42 1.77
N LEU A 235 11.32 -1.64 0.55
CA LEU A 235 10.56 -1.32 -0.66
C LEU A 235 9.43 -2.34 -0.85
N PRO A 236 8.27 -1.90 -1.38
CA PRO A 236 7.13 -2.79 -1.58
C PRO A 236 7.46 -3.88 -2.60
N LEU A 237 6.98 -5.10 -2.33
CA LEU A 237 6.94 -6.17 -3.33
C LEU A 237 6.03 -5.73 -4.48
N GLY A 238 6.40 -6.08 -5.72
CA GLY A 238 5.68 -5.68 -6.94
C GLY A 238 6.25 -4.45 -7.66
N ALA A 239 7.07 -3.63 -7.01
CA ALA A 239 7.86 -2.61 -7.71
C ALA A 239 9.07 -3.24 -8.41
N LYS A 240 9.41 -2.76 -9.61
CA LYS A 240 10.72 -3.02 -10.23
C LYS A 240 11.76 -2.18 -9.51
N VAL A 241 12.77 -2.81 -8.90
CA VAL A 241 13.76 -2.09 -8.08
C VAL A 241 15.13 -2.17 -8.72
N GLU A 242 15.72 -1.01 -9.00
CA GLU A 242 17.11 -0.86 -9.40
C GLU A 242 17.91 -0.24 -8.26
N ARG A 243 18.95 -0.93 -7.80
CA ARG A 243 19.78 -0.47 -6.68
C ARG A 243 21.01 0.24 -7.18
N VAL A 244 21.25 1.41 -6.61
CA VAL A 244 22.37 2.30 -6.95
C VAL A 244 23.05 2.77 -5.66
N GLU A 245 24.26 3.28 -5.78
CA GLU A 245 24.99 3.83 -4.64
C GLU A 245 25.23 5.33 -4.79
N THR A 246 25.70 5.79 -5.94
CA THR A 246 26.08 7.20 -6.17
C THR A 246 24.99 8.01 -6.89
N ALA A 247 25.10 9.33 -6.84
CA ALA A 247 24.23 10.22 -7.60
C ALA A 247 24.33 9.99 -9.12
N LEU A 248 25.52 9.70 -9.64
CA LEU A 248 25.72 9.41 -11.07
C LEU A 248 25.03 8.10 -11.47
N GLN A 249 25.20 7.04 -10.67
CA GLN A 249 24.50 5.78 -10.92
C GLN A 249 22.97 5.97 -10.84
N MET A 250 22.48 6.72 -9.85
CA MET A 250 21.07 7.04 -9.73
C MET A 250 20.53 7.79 -10.95
N ARG A 251 21.30 8.76 -11.47
CA ARG A 251 20.95 9.49 -12.68
C ARG A 251 20.85 8.55 -13.88
N ASP A 252 21.89 7.78 -14.14
CA ASP A 252 21.96 6.91 -15.32
C ASP A 252 20.85 5.84 -15.27
N ALA A 253 20.64 5.22 -14.10
CA ALA A 253 19.55 4.28 -13.85
C ALA A 253 18.17 4.93 -14.07
N ALA A 254 17.93 6.12 -13.53
CA ALA A 254 16.65 6.80 -13.67
C ALA A 254 16.33 7.19 -15.12
N LEU A 255 17.34 7.57 -15.90
CA LEU A 255 17.19 7.87 -17.34
C LEU A 255 16.96 6.60 -18.16
N ALA A 256 17.57 5.48 -17.78
CA ALA A 256 17.42 4.20 -18.48
C ALA A 256 16.16 3.42 -18.09
N ALA A 257 15.62 3.66 -16.88
CA ALA A 257 14.56 2.87 -16.28
C ALA A 257 13.24 2.87 -17.06
N VAL A 258 12.98 3.90 -17.86
CA VAL A 258 11.69 4.12 -18.52
C VAL A 258 11.87 4.71 -19.92
N LEU A 259 11.35 4.01 -20.94
CA LEU A 259 11.23 4.55 -22.30
C LEU A 259 10.13 5.61 -22.40
N ASP A 260 9.09 5.45 -21.58
CA ASP A 260 8.00 6.40 -21.38
C ASP A 260 7.54 6.30 -19.91
N VAL A 261 7.23 7.43 -19.30
CA VAL A 261 6.80 7.54 -17.91
C VAL A 261 5.71 8.58 -17.78
N ASP A 262 4.68 8.31 -16.97
CA ASP A 262 3.59 9.26 -16.72
C ASP A 262 3.91 10.17 -15.53
N PHE A 263 4.55 9.63 -14.50
CA PHE A 263 4.90 10.35 -13.27
C PHE A 263 6.32 10.07 -12.82
N ILE A 264 7.05 11.13 -12.45
CA ILE A 264 8.39 11.05 -11.88
C ILE A 264 8.34 11.63 -10.47
N VAL A 265 8.67 10.83 -9.46
CA VAL A 265 8.63 11.22 -8.06
C VAL A 265 10.04 11.22 -7.50
N ALA A 266 10.65 12.40 -7.41
CA ALA A 266 12.02 12.57 -6.96
C ALA A 266 12.11 12.65 -5.43
N ALA A 267 11.97 11.51 -4.77
CA ALA A 267 11.98 11.39 -3.30
C ALA A 267 13.36 11.02 -2.71
N ALA A 268 14.38 10.81 -3.55
CA ALA A 268 15.75 10.54 -3.10
C ALA A 268 16.41 11.78 -2.49
N ALA A 269 17.21 11.56 -1.45
CA ALA A 269 18.09 12.57 -0.87
C ALA A 269 19.47 12.49 -1.54
N VAL A 270 19.54 12.98 -2.78
CA VAL A 270 20.76 13.01 -3.59
C VAL A 270 21.77 13.98 -2.97
N ALA A 271 23.04 13.57 -2.88
CA ALA A 271 24.11 14.46 -2.44
C ALA A 271 24.39 15.53 -3.49
N ASP A 272 24.44 16.81 -3.08
CA ASP A 272 24.69 17.94 -3.99
C ASP A 272 26.11 17.95 -4.57
N TYR A 273 27.07 17.37 -3.84
CA TYR A 273 28.48 17.31 -4.21
C TYR A 273 29.06 15.91 -4.03
N ARG A 274 30.03 15.56 -4.87
CA ARG A 274 30.84 14.34 -4.77
C ARG A 274 32.34 14.67 -4.76
N PRO A 275 33.22 13.79 -4.27
CA PRO A 275 34.66 13.99 -4.39
C PRO A 275 35.11 14.05 -5.86
N ALA A 276 36.00 14.99 -6.18
CA ALA A 276 36.53 15.17 -7.54
C ALA A 276 37.35 13.96 -8.02
N SER A 277 38.11 13.35 -7.10
CA SER A 277 38.95 12.17 -7.34
C SER A 277 38.87 11.25 -6.12
N PRO A 278 37.98 10.24 -6.11
CA PRO A 278 37.93 9.26 -5.04
C PRO A 278 39.22 8.43 -5.00
N PHE A 279 39.71 8.11 -3.81
CA PHE A 279 40.96 7.38 -3.64
C PHE A 279 40.77 5.87 -3.89
N GLU A 280 41.62 5.27 -4.73
CA GLU A 280 41.69 3.82 -4.92
C GLU A 280 42.36 3.15 -3.70
N GLY A 281 41.58 2.93 -2.63
CA GLY A 281 42.00 2.24 -1.42
C GLY A 281 41.85 3.06 -0.14
N LYS A 282 42.04 2.44 1.03
CA LYS A 282 41.83 3.11 2.32
C LYS A 282 42.89 4.19 2.57
N LEU A 283 42.46 5.45 2.68
CA LEU A 283 43.36 6.55 3.00
C LEU A 283 43.94 6.36 4.40
N ARG A 284 45.27 6.21 4.50
CA ARG A 284 46.00 6.11 5.77
C ARG A 284 46.17 7.51 6.35
N ARG A 285 46.08 7.64 7.68
CA ARG A 285 46.28 8.93 8.36
C ARG A 285 47.76 9.29 8.32
N THR A 286 48.17 10.12 7.36
CA THR A 286 49.55 10.61 7.21
C THR A 286 49.72 12.04 7.74
N GLU A 287 48.65 12.84 7.79
CA GLU A 287 48.66 14.24 8.24
C GLU A 287 47.57 14.53 9.30
N SER A 288 47.66 15.70 9.94
CA SER A 288 46.71 16.17 10.96
C SER A 288 45.38 16.67 10.37
N ALA A 289 45.36 17.08 9.11
CA ALA A 289 44.18 17.55 8.38
C ALA A 289 44.03 16.84 7.03
N MET A 290 42.79 16.65 6.58
CA MET A 290 42.47 16.09 5.27
C MET A 290 41.61 17.09 4.50
N ASN A 291 42.08 17.50 3.32
CA ASN A 291 41.33 18.33 2.39
C ASN A 291 40.74 17.46 1.30
N LEU A 292 39.46 17.65 0.99
CA LEU A 292 38.75 16.92 -0.05
C LEU A 292 38.17 17.92 -1.04
N GLU A 293 38.63 17.86 -2.29
CA GLU A 293 38.05 18.64 -3.37
C GLU A 293 36.72 18.03 -3.79
N MET A 294 35.68 18.85 -3.85
CA MET A 294 34.31 18.43 -4.12
C MET A 294 33.80 19.10 -5.40
N VAL A 295 33.16 18.30 -6.26
CA VAL A 295 32.51 18.77 -7.49
C VAL A 295 31.00 18.56 -7.40
N ALA A 296 30.23 19.46 -8.02
CA ALA A 296 28.77 19.37 -8.01
C ALA A 296 28.27 18.11 -8.72
N ASN A 297 27.23 17.49 -8.17
CA ASN A 297 26.46 16.44 -8.81
C ASN A 297 25.42 17.01 -9.78
N PRO A 298 24.99 16.22 -10.79
CA PRO A 298 23.95 16.64 -11.71
C PRO A 298 22.60 16.80 -11.00
N ASP A 299 21.79 17.78 -11.42
CA ASP A 299 20.40 17.90 -10.95
C ASP A 299 19.53 16.87 -11.67
N ILE A 300 19.46 15.67 -11.09
CA ILE A 300 18.72 14.53 -11.62
C ILE A 300 17.25 14.91 -11.91
N VAL A 301 16.64 15.73 -11.05
CA VAL A 301 15.22 16.11 -11.19
C VAL A 301 15.01 16.98 -12.42
N ALA A 302 15.86 17.99 -12.61
CA ALA A 302 15.79 18.87 -13.77
C ALA A 302 16.17 18.15 -15.07
N GLU A 303 17.09 17.19 -15.03
CA GLU A 303 17.42 16.36 -16.19
C GLU A 303 16.27 15.44 -16.58
N LEU A 304 15.63 14.77 -15.61
CA LEU A 304 14.45 13.94 -15.84
C LEU A 304 13.26 14.75 -16.40
N ALA A 305 12.96 15.92 -15.81
CA ALA A 305 11.86 16.77 -16.28
C ALA A 305 12.07 17.24 -17.73
N ARG A 306 13.31 17.55 -18.12
CA ARG A 306 13.65 17.92 -19.50
C ARG A 306 13.62 16.75 -20.46
N THR A 307 14.06 15.57 -20.02
CA THR A 307 14.12 14.37 -20.85
C THR A 307 12.73 13.79 -21.10
N PHE A 308 11.84 13.88 -20.11
CA PHE A 308 10.48 13.37 -20.15
C PHE A 308 9.46 14.51 -19.95
N PRO A 309 9.33 15.46 -20.88
CA PRO A 309 8.49 16.65 -20.70
C PRO A 309 6.98 16.34 -20.64
N ALA A 310 6.56 15.17 -21.15
CA ALA A 310 5.18 14.71 -21.04
C ALA A 310 4.85 14.14 -19.65
N ALA A 311 5.87 13.77 -18.87
CA ALA A 311 5.70 13.22 -17.53
C ALA A 311 5.46 14.32 -16.51
N LYS A 312 4.53 14.10 -15.58
CA LYS A 312 4.38 14.97 -14.42
C LYS A 312 5.53 14.70 -13.45
N THR A 313 6.42 15.67 -13.27
CA THR A 313 7.55 15.54 -12.34
C THR A 313 7.24 16.20 -11.00
N ILE A 314 7.46 15.46 -9.91
CA ILE A 314 7.22 15.89 -8.53
C ILE A 314 8.56 15.89 -7.79
N GLY A 315 9.01 17.07 -7.38
CA GLY A 315 10.20 17.25 -6.55
C GLY A 315 9.85 17.45 -5.09
N PHE A 316 10.76 17.01 -4.20
CA PHE A 316 10.69 17.31 -2.78
C PHE A 316 11.80 18.28 -2.39
N ALA A 317 11.48 19.20 -1.48
CA ALA A 317 12.44 20.12 -0.88
C ALA A 317 12.30 20.05 0.64
N ALA A 318 13.41 19.77 1.32
CA ALA A 318 13.49 19.88 2.77
C ALA A 318 14.18 21.21 3.10
N GLU A 319 13.42 22.15 3.65
CA GLU A 319 13.93 23.44 4.11
C GLU A 319 13.81 23.52 5.64
N PRO A 320 14.84 24.02 6.35
CA PRO A 320 14.73 24.28 7.78
C PRO A 320 13.67 25.35 8.09
N ASP A 321 13.53 26.35 7.21
CA ASP A 321 12.52 27.41 7.30
C ASP A 321 11.66 27.42 6.03
N PRO A 322 10.54 26.68 6.00
CA PRO A 322 9.73 26.55 4.79
C PRO A 322 8.98 27.84 4.47
N ASP A 323 9.27 28.40 3.29
CA ASP A 323 8.58 29.56 2.73
C ASP A 323 8.02 29.24 1.32
N LEU A 324 6.78 29.67 1.07
CA LEU A 324 6.06 29.40 -0.17
C LEU A 324 6.67 30.13 -1.37
N ALA A 325 7.25 31.33 -1.18
CA ALA A 325 7.89 32.04 -2.28
C ALA A 325 9.17 31.32 -2.73
N THR A 326 9.97 30.82 -1.79
CA THR A 326 11.15 30.00 -2.05
C THR A 326 10.80 28.69 -2.77
N ALA A 327 9.70 28.03 -2.36
CA ALA A 327 9.23 26.82 -3.04
C ALA A 327 8.81 27.09 -4.50
N ARG A 328 8.09 28.18 -4.77
CA ARG A 328 7.69 28.58 -6.14
C ARG A 328 8.90 28.87 -7.04
N ALA A 329 9.87 29.64 -6.54
CA ALA A 329 11.09 29.92 -7.28
C ALA A 329 11.88 28.64 -7.64
N LYS A 330 11.88 27.64 -6.75
CA LYS A 330 12.50 26.33 -7.01
C LYS A 330 11.78 25.52 -8.09
N ILE A 331 10.44 25.57 -8.09
CA ILE A 331 9.61 24.92 -9.12
C ILE A 331 9.94 25.52 -10.49
N GLU A 332 9.91 26.86 -10.62
CA GLU A 332 10.22 27.56 -11.88
C GLU A 332 11.65 27.25 -12.36
N ARG A 333 12.64 27.31 -11.47
CA ARG A 333 14.04 27.03 -11.82
C ARG A 333 14.27 25.60 -12.32
N LYS A 334 13.52 24.63 -11.80
CA LYS A 334 13.62 23.21 -12.18
C LYS A 334 12.68 22.82 -13.32
N GLY A 335 11.80 23.72 -13.76
CA GLY A 335 10.83 23.46 -14.82
C GLY A 335 9.77 22.41 -14.43
N LEU A 336 9.31 22.45 -13.18
CA LEU A 336 8.34 21.51 -12.60
C LEU A 336 6.89 22.01 -12.65
#